data_AF-A0A842Y9B3-F1
#
_entry.id   AF-A0A842Y9B3-F1
#
_cell.length_a   1.000
_cell.length_b   1.000
_cell.length_c   1.000
_cell.angle_alpha   90.00
_cell.angle_beta   90.00
_cell.angle_gamma   90.00
#
_symmetry.space_group_name_H-M   'P 1'
#
loop_
_entity.id
_entity.type
_entity.pdbx_description
1 polymer ?
#
loop_
_entity_poly.entity_id
_entity_poly.type
_entity_poly.pdbx_seq_one_letter_code
_entity_poly.pdbx_strand_id
1 'polypeptide(L)' 'SQDITTSQLALAWILRKPEILAAIVGATKPEHVVESVGASGVTLSEDILEQIEIVLDNKPEWPPTYAPNVFYKDRMR' A
#
# COMPACT_ATOMS: atom_id res chain seq x y z
N SER A 1 5.03 -19.45 5.01
CA SER A 1 4.79 -18.47 3.94
C SER A 1 3.42 -18.73 3.36
N GLN A 2 2.60 -17.68 3.17
CA GLN A 2 1.35 -17.80 2.41
C GLN A 2 1.67 -18.03 0.92
N ASP A 3 0.83 -18.81 0.23
CA ASP A 3 0.98 -19.12 -1.20
C ASP A 3 0.26 -18.05 -2.04
N ILE A 4 0.87 -16.87 -2.14
CA ILE A 4 0.36 -15.72 -2.89
C ILE A 4 1.50 -15.01 -3.61
N THR A 5 1.19 -14.32 -4.70
CA THR A 5 2.19 -13.52 -5.45
C THR A 5 2.52 -12.22 -4.71
N THR A 6 3.63 -11.58 -5.07
CA THR A 6 3.99 -10.27 -4.51
C THR A 6 2.95 -9.20 -4.82
N SER A 7 2.32 -9.25 -6.00
CA SER A 7 1.22 -8.35 -6.38
C SER A 7 0.03 -8.53 -5.42
N GLN A 8 -0.33 -9.80 -5.16
CA GLN A 8 -1.41 -10.13 -4.24
C GLN A 8 -1.09 -9.73 -2.79
N LEU A 9 0.14 -9.93 -2.34
CA LEU A 9 0.60 -9.51 -1.01
C LEU A 9 0.45 -7.98 -0.83
N ALA A 10 0.93 -7.20 -1.79
CA ALA A 10 0.86 -5.74 -1.74
C ALA A 10 -0.60 -5.24 -1.72
N LEU A 11 -1.46 -5.83 -2.56
CA LEU A 11 -2.87 -5.48 -2.64
C LEU A 11 -3.64 -5.90 -1.38
N ALA A 12 -3.39 -7.10 -0.85
CA ALA A 12 -3.97 -7.54 0.41
C ALA A 12 -3.55 -6.63 1.58
N TRP A 13 -2.27 -6.22 1.61
CA TRP A 13 -1.76 -5.30 2.64
C TRP A 13 -2.44 -3.93 2.63
N ILE A 14 -2.75 -3.37 1.45
CA ILE A 14 -3.45 -2.07 1.39
C ILE A 14 -4.96 -2.21 1.60
N LEU A 15 -5.58 -3.27 1.05
CA LEU A 15 -7.03 -3.50 1.14
C LEU A 15 -7.49 -3.97 2.53
N ARG A 16 -6.59 -4.42 3.41
CA ARG A 16 -6.91 -4.71 4.81
C ARG A 16 -7.44 -3.51 5.59
N LYS A 17 -7.11 -2.29 5.12
CA LYS A 17 -7.44 -1.04 5.80
C LYS A 17 -8.90 -0.68 5.55
N PRO A 18 -9.75 -0.58 6.59
CA PRO A 18 -11.16 -0.26 6.42
C PRO A 18 -11.40 1.14 5.80
N GLU A 19 -10.42 2.04 5.92
CA GLU A 19 -10.45 3.37 5.30
C GLU A 19 -10.24 3.34 3.77
N ILE A 20 -9.80 2.22 3.19
CA ILE A 20 -9.54 2.06 1.76
C ILE A 20 -10.70 1.31 1.10
N LEU A 21 -11.41 2.00 0.20
CA LEU A 21 -12.56 1.41 -0.51
C LEU A 21 -12.15 0.53 -1.70
N ALA A 22 -11.07 0.90 -2.40
CA ALA A 22 -10.60 0.20 -3.58
C ALA A 22 -9.12 0.48 -3.85
N ALA A 23 -8.44 -0.47 -4.48
CA ALA A 23 -7.12 -0.28 -5.07
C ALA A 23 -7.26 -0.22 -6.60
N ILE A 24 -6.69 0.82 -7.21
CA ILE A 24 -6.65 0.96 -8.68
C ILE A 24 -5.34 0.36 -9.17
N VAL A 25 -5.42 -0.66 -10.02
CA VAL A 25 -4.26 -1.38 -10.53
C VAL A 25 -4.10 -1.15 -12.04
N GLY A 26 -2.85 -0.97 -12.46
CA GLY A 26 -2.47 -0.93 -13.88
C GLY A 26 -1.91 -2.28 -14.33
N ALA A 27 -2.29 -2.73 -15.51
CA ALA A 27 -1.80 -3.97 -16.10
C ALA A 27 -1.55 -3.82 -17.60
N THR A 28 -0.46 -4.38 -18.09
CA THR A 28 -0.10 -4.40 -19.52
C THR A 28 -0.57 -5.66 -20.24
N LYS A 29 -1.00 -6.69 -19.49
CA LYS A 29 -1.51 -7.95 -20.02
C LYS A 29 -2.69 -8.45 -19.16
N PRO A 30 -3.66 -9.18 -19.74
CA PRO A 30 -4.82 -9.68 -19.01
C PRO A 30 -4.48 -10.57 -17.81
N GLU A 31 -3.45 -11.42 -17.91
CA GLU A 31 -3.05 -12.33 -16.84
C GLU A 31 -2.65 -11.59 -15.55
N HIS A 32 -2.09 -10.39 -15.64
CA HIS A 32 -1.76 -9.58 -14.46
C HIS A 32 -3.01 -9.07 -13.73
N VAL A 33 -4.10 -8.79 -14.47
CA VAL A 33 -5.38 -8.40 -13.85
C VAL A 33 -5.95 -9.58 -13.07
N VAL A 34 -5.91 -10.78 -13.66
CA VAL A 34 -6.37 -12.02 -13.01
C VAL A 34 -5.58 -12.27 -11.74
N GLU A 35 -4.25 -12.11 -11.79
CA GLU A 35 -3.39 -12.23 -10.60
C GLU A 35 -3.78 -11.22 -9.51
N SER A 36 -3.91 -9.93 -9.84
CA SER A 36 -4.26 -8.88 -8.87
C SER A 36 -5.62 -9.08 -8.22
N VAL A 37 -6.63 -9.57 -8.97
CA VAL A 37 -7.95 -9.88 -8.42
C VAL A 37 -7.89 -10.94 -7.32
N GLY A 38 -6.94 -11.89 -7.42
CA GLY A 38 -6.71 -12.91 -6.40
C GLY A 38 -6.28 -12.38 -5.03
N ALA A 39 -5.93 -11.09 -4.91
CA ALA A 39 -5.69 -10.44 -3.63
C ALA A 39 -6.97 -10.21 -2.82
N SER A 40 -8.13 -10.14 -3.49
CA SER A 40 -9.40 -9.91 -2.83
C SER A 40 -9.74 -11.08 -1.91
N GLY A 41 -10.07 -10.78 -0.65
CA GLY A 41 -10.40 -11.79 0.36
C GLY A 41 -9.17 -12.45 1.01
N VAL A 42 -7.95 -12.11 0.60
CA VAL A 42 -6.74 -12.56 1.30
C VAL A 42 -6.64 -11.83 2.64
N THR A 43 -6.53 -12.61 3.72
CA THR A 43 -6.24 -12.10 5.06
C THR A 43 -4.78 -12.41 5.40
N LEU A 44 -4.00 -11.36 5.67
CA LEU A 44 -2.61 -11.50 6.11
C LEU A 44 -2.58 -11.80 7.61
N SER A 45 -1.72 -12.73 8.02
CA SER A 45 -1.49 -13.01 9.43
C SER A 45 -0.64 -11.91 10.08
N GLU A 46 -0.71 -11.80 11.40
CA GLU A 46 -0.02 -10.73 12.15
C GLU A 46 1.50 -10.79 11.97
N ASP A 47 2.09 -12.00 11.93
CA ASP A 47 3.52 -12.19 11.71
C ASP A 47 3.99 -11.67 10.33
N ILE A 48 3.15 -11.81 9.29
CA ILE A 48 3.44 -11.26 7.96
C ILE A 48 3.34 -9.74 8.00
N LEU A 49 2.35 -9.19 8.68
CA LEU A 49 2.20 -7.73 8.83
C LEU A 49 3.40 -7.13 9.56
N GLU A 50 3.83 -7.72 10.67
CA GLU A 50 5.02 -7.29 11.40
C GLU A 50 6.27 -7.28 10.51
N GLN A 51 6.47 -8.33 9.71
CA GLN A 51 7.59 -8.40 8.77
C GLN A 51 7.53 -7.29 7.70
N ILE A 52 6.34 -6.99 7.17
CA ILE A 52 6.15 -5.91 6.21
C ILE A 52 6.51 -4.57 6.86
N GLU A 53 6.03 -4.30 8.07
CA GLU A 53 6.31 -3.02 8.76
C GLU A 53 7.80 -2.85 9.05
N ILE A 54 8.52 -3.92 9.43
CA ILE A 54 9.98 -3.89 9.62
C ILE A 54 10.70 -3.49 8.32
N VAL A 55 10.29 -4.04 7.18
CA VAL A 55 10.90 -3.74 5.88
C VAL A 55 10.60 -2.31 5.42
N LEU A 56 9.41 -1.79 5.73
CA LEU A 56 8.96 -0.45 5.37
C LEU A 56 9.44 0.65 6.33
N ASP A 57 10.12 0.29 7.43
CA ASP A 57 10.67 1.23 8.41
C ASP A 57 11.98 1.90 7.92
N ASN A 58 11.96 2.41 6.69
CA ASN A 58 13.08 3.08 6.03
C ASN A 58 12.65 4.32 5.24
N LYS A 59 11.54 4.95 5.67
CA LYS A 59 10.93 6.09 4.98
C LYS A 59 11.96 7.21 4.78
N PRO A 60 12.17 7.70 3.54
CA PRO A 60 13.07 8.81 3.30
C PRO A 60 12.50 10.10 3.89
N GLU A 61 13.37 11.04 4.24
CA GLU A 61 12.93 12.41 4.53
C GLU A 61 12.35 13.06 3.27
N TRP A 62 11.25 13.79 3.43
CA TRP A 62 10.68 14.54 2.32
C TRP A 62 11.66 15.64 1.87
N PRO A 63 11.97 15.72 0.56
CA PRO A 63 12.73 16.86 0.06
C PRO A 63 11.97 18.16 0.37
N PRO A 64 12.67 19.27 0.70
CA PRO A 64 12.04 20.53 1.12
C PRO A 64 11.00 21.07 0.14
N THR A 65 11.11 20.74 -1.16
CA THR A 65 10.19 21.15 -2.24
C THR A 65 8.83 20.46 -2.20
N TYR A 66 8.72 19.31 -1.53
CA TYR A 66 7.47 18.53 -1.39
C TYR A 66 7.00 18.43 0.06
N ALA A 67 7.66 19.13 0.99
CA ALA A 67 7.15 19.28 2.34
C ALA A 67 5.72 19.86 2.24
N PRO A 68 4.71 19.21 2.83
CA PRO A 68 3.32 19.62 2.70
C PRO A 68 3.21 21.10 3.10
N ASN A 69 2.86 21.94 2.11
CA ASN A 69 2.77 23.40 2.17
C ASN A 69 2.90 23.97 3.59
N VAL A 70 4.14 24.18 4.04
CA VAL A 70 4.40 24.96 5.26
C VAL A 70 3.77 26.36 5.14
N PHE A 71 3.54 26.81 3.90
CA PHE A 71 2.81 28.02 3.51
C PHE A 71 1.31 28.05 3.85
N TYR A 72 0.68 26.95 4.26
CA TYR A 72 -0.76 26.95 4.56
C TYR A 72 -1.09 27.24 6.04
N LYS A 73 -0.12 27.12 6.96
CA LYS A 73 -0.36 27.43 8.38
C LYS A 73 -0.45 28.93 8.68
N ASP A 74 0.04 29.80 7.80
CA ASP A 74 0.07 31.25 8.03
C ASP A 74 -1.16 32.02 7.52
N ARG A 75 -2.13 31.37 6.84
CA ARG A 75 -3.33 32.03 6.31
C ARG A 75 -4.63 31.76 7.09
N MET A 76 -4.55 31.15 8.26
CA MET A 76 -5.68 30.99 9.20
C MET A 76 -5.48 31.79 10.49
N ARG A 77 -5.06 33.05 10.36
CA ARG A 77 -5.25 34.09 11.39
C ARG A 77 -6.10 35.21 10.83
#